data_AF-A0A151UCX3-F1
#
_entry.id   AF-A0A151UCX3-F1
#
_cell.length_a   1.000
_cell.length_b   1.000
_cell.length_c   1.000
_cell.angle_alpha   90.00
_cell.angle_beta   90.00
_cell.angle_gamma   90.00
#
_symmetry.space_group_name_H-M   'P 1'
#
loop_
_entity.id
_entity.type
_entity.pdbx_description
1 polymer ?
#
loop_
_entity_poly.entity_id
_entity_poly.type
_entity_poly.pdbx_seq_one_letter_code
_entity_poly.pdbx_strand_id
1 'polypeptide(L)'
;GVTGSYLKILWNGSSLEGFTPSRGLRQGDPLSPYLFVLCMERLALKINELVENNSWKPAHISCGGPPLSHLMFADDLLLFGEATEDQARVMERTLEDFCRASGLKINQQKSKFVCSKKIINSRLEELENLLGIKKANSVGKYLGHILISGRATNKDFEHVTNKVRSRIASWKRKLLNRAGRICLAKSVITSILVYTMQAYWLPQRTCDHLNQLCRRFIWSKDGTSRSWNFVNWSQVTKSKAHGGLGIREARNMNIALLGKQIWKYIMNPETPWVKFLKHKYLKSNSILTPLTIKCPSYVWKSIKKAVEVLKYGFEPKLGLGRSSVFYEDWLGDGPLCTKVPFVHISDTQLSLADIWVNNKWNLLTLHTNITKDIEQKILKVKVPPTPVGQDTFRWSKTISGEYTTSSAYNWLQGDLEFYPHPIWKQIWQLQITKKLRVFCWSILNNALPTNSKRKASHLSILESCPRCSATTKDVIHALRDCPKSKELWNKLELLEKNLYMDDRQYPHLGHKYPKT
;
A
#
# COMPACT_ATOMS: atom_id res chain seq x y z
N GLY A 1 -28.30 24.76 15.84
CA GLY A 1 -28.87 23.76 16.77
C GLY A 1 -29.11 22.49 15.98
N VAL A 2 -28.80 21.33 16.56
CA VAL A 2 -29.09 20.02 15.94
C VAL A 2 -30.61 19.84 15.96
N THR A 3 -31.27 20.11 14.83
CA THR A 3 -32.72 19.93 14.71
C THR A 3 -33.04 18.48 14.39
N GLY A 4 -34.10 17.93 14.99
CA GLY A 4 -34.59 16.58 14.68
C GLY A 4 -34.86 16.38 13.18
N SER A 5 -34.75 15.14 12.70
CA SER A 5 -35.09 14.81 11.31
C SER A 5 -36.61 14.73 11.15
N TYR A 6 -37.17 15.13 10.01
CA TYR A 6 -38.55 14.77 9.67
C TYR A 6 -38.50 13.65 8.62
N LEU A 7 -39.13 12.51 8.92
CA LEU A 7 -39.08 11.31 8.08
C LEU A 7 -40.46 11.01 7.50
N LYS A 8 -40.50 10.55 6.25
CA LYS A 8 -41.68 10.00 5.59
C LYS A 8 -41.32 8.63 5.02
N ILE A 9 -42.20 7.66 5.20
CA ILE A 9 -42.01 6.30 4.66
C ILE A 9 -42.74 6.23 3.32
N LEU A 10 -42.02 5.80 2.28
CA LEU A 10 -42.61 5.44 0.99
C LEU A 10 -43.01 3.98 1.03
N TRP A 11 -44.32 3.72 0.97
CA TRP A 11 -44.89 2.37 0.91
C TRP A 11 -45.66 2.20 -0.38
N ASN A 12 -45.28 1.21 -1.21
CA ASN A 12 -45.89 0.94 -2.52
C ASN A 12 -45.99 2.17 -3.44
N GLY A 13 -44.99 3.06 -3.41
CA GLY A 13 -44.96 4.28 -4.22
C GLY A 13 -45.76 5.47 -3.67
N SER A 14 -46.49 5.29 -2.57
CA SER A 14 -47.22 6.36 -1.88
C SER A 14 -46.50 6.79 -0.61
N SER A 15 -46.45 8.10 -0.34
CA SER A 15 -45.86 8.62 0.89
C SER A 15 -46.87 8.52 2.03
N LEU A 16 -46.48 7.83 3.10
CA LEU A 16 -47.22 7.86 4.37
C LEU A 16 -47.05 9.22 5.07
N GLU A 17 -47.84 9.44 6.12
CA GLU A 17 -47.68 10.58 7.02
C GLU A 17 -46.28 10.61 7.62
N GLY A 18 -45.73 11.82 7.73
CA GLY A 18 -44.38 11.98 8.25
C GLY A 18 -44.36 12.10 9.77
N PHE A 19 -43.27 11.64 10.35
CA PHE A 19 -43.04 11.65 11.79
C PHE A 19 -41.63 12.15 12.11
N THR A 20 -41.46 12.68 13.31
CA THR A 20 -40.16 13.08 13.84
C THR A 20 -39.63 11.98 14.77
N PRO A 21 -38.46 11.38 14.50
CA PRO A 21 -37.86 10.42 15.40
C PRO A 21 -37.43 11.14 16.69
N SER A 22 -37.78 10.56 17.83
CA SER A 22 -37.45 11.09 19.16
C SER A 22 -36.04 10.75 19.61
N ARG A 23 -35.40 9.75 18.99
CA ARG A 23 -34.04 9.28 19.30
C ARG A 23 -33.23 9.07 18.03
N GLY A 24 -31.94 9.31 18.14
CA GLY A 24 -30.96 9.07 17.07
C GLY A 24 -30.55 10.34 16.33
N LEU A 25 -29.32 10.30 15.83
CA LEU A 25 -28.74 11.38 15.02
C LEU A 25 -29.00 11.11 13.54
N ARG A 26 -29.20 12.17 12.76
CA ARG A 26 -29.48 12.06 11.33
C ARG A 26 -28.27 11.47 10.59
N GLN A 27 -28.47 10.35 9.89
CA GLN A 27 -27.44 9.83 8.99
C GLN A 27 -27.27 10.76 7.78
N GLY A 28 -26.02 11.11 7.48
CA GLY A 28 -25.67 12.05 6.41
C GLY A 28 -25.58 13.51 6.85
N ASP A 29 -25.94 13.84 8.09
CA ASP A 29 -25.64 15.14 8.68
C ASP A 29 -24.15 15.19 9.08
N PRO A 30 -23.40 16.23 8.67
CA PRO A 30 -21.97 16.35 8.95
C PRO A 30 -21.63 16.47 10.44
N LEU A 31 -22.54 16.90 11.32
CA LEU A 31 -22.32 16.99 12.77
C LEU A 31 -22.55 15.67 13.50
N SER A 32 -23.43 14.81 12.99
CA SER A 32 -23.79 13.54 13.64
C SER A 32 -22.59 12.65 14.00
N PRO A 33 -21.56 12.47 13.14
CA PRO A 33 -20.39 11.67 13.49
C PRO A 33 -19.61 12.24 14.68
N TYR A 34 -19.47 13.56 14.79
CA TYR A 34 -18.73 14.19 15.88
C TYR A 34 -19.46 14.05 17.21
N LEU A 35 -20.79 14.24 17.21
CA LEU A 35 -21.62 14.04 18.39
C LEU A 35 -21.58 12.59 18.87
N PHE A 36 -21.56 11.64 17.94
CA PHE A 36 -21.39 10.23 18.27
C PHE A 36 -20.01 9.95 18.87
N VAL A 37 -18.95 10.53 18.32
CA VAL A 37 -17.59 10.41 18.87
C VAL A 37 -17.50 10.98 20.29
N LEU A 38 -18.10 12.14 20.55
CA LEU A 38 -18.16 12.73 21.90
C LEU A 38 -18.89 11.81 22.90
N CYS A 39 -19.97 11.16 22.46
CA CYS A 39 -20.66 10.17 23.28
C CYS A 39 -19.76 8.97 23.60
N MET A 40 -19.06 8.43 22.59
CA MET A 40 -18.15 7.29 22.76
C MET A 40 -16.90 7.64 23.57
N GLU A 41 -16.44 8.90 23.52
CA GLU A 41 -15.33 9.39 24.33
C GLU A 41 -15.63 9.26 25.83
N ARG A 42 -16.88 9.45 26.26
CA ARG A 42 -17.27 9.25 27.65
C ARG A 42 -17.05 7.79 28.11
N LEU A 43 -17.32 6.81 27.24
CA LEU A 43 -17.03 5.42 27.51
C LEU A 43 -15.52 5.17 27.60
N ALA A 44 -14.74 5.73 26.67
CA ALA A 44 -13.28 5.60 26.66
C ALA A 44 -12.65 6.15 27.95
N LEU A 45 -13.08 7.35 28.39
CA LEU A 45 -12.65 7.96 29.65
C LEU A 45 -13.00 7.09 30.85
N LYS A 46 -14.22 6.52 30.89
CA LYS A 46 -14.61 5.63 32.00
C LYS A 46 -13.75 4.37 32.04
N ILE A 47 -13.43 3.78 30.90
CA ILE A 47 -12.53 2.62 30.83
C ILE A 47 -11.12 3.01 31.31
N ASN A 48 -10.61 4.18 30.92
CA ASN A 48 -9.29 4.66 31.37
C ASN A 48 -9.24 4.86 32.89
N GLU A 49 -10.26 5.48 33.48
CA GLU A 49 -10.39 5.66 34.94
C GLU A 49 -10.35 4.29 35.67
N LEU A 50 -11.08 3.30 35.14
CA LEU A 50 -11.09 1.95 35.72
C LEU A 50 -9.74 1.24 35.58
N VAL A 51 -8.99 1.51 34.51
CA VAL A 51 -7.62 0.99 34.32
C VAL A 51 -6.65 1.65 35.30
N GLU A 52 -6.73 2.97 35.47
CA GLU A 52 -5.88 3.73 36.40
C GLU A 52 -6.11 3.29 37.85
N ASN A 53 -7.36 3.01 38.23
CA ASN A 53 -7.73 2.52 39.56
C ASN A 53 -7.56 1.00 39.72
N ASN A 54 -6.88 0.30 38.80
CA ASN A 54 -6.65 -1.15 38.81
C ASN A 54 -7.90 -2.04 38.87
N SER A 55 -9.09 -1.48 38.63
CA SER A 55 -10.36 -2.23 38.57
C SER A 55 -10.49 -2.99 37.25
N TRP A 56 -10.07 -2.35 36.15
CA TRP A 56 -9.97 -2.97 34.83
C TRP A 56 -8.51 -3.33 34.54
N LYS A 57 -8.21 -4.61 34.40
CA LYS A 57 -6.88 -5.12 34.07
C LYS A 57 -6.72 -5.23 32.56
N PRO A 58 -5.98 -4.32 31.90
CA PRO A 58 -5.83 -4.31 30.45
C PRO A 58 -4.99 -5.49 29.94
N ALA A 59 -5.09 -5.79 28.65
CA ALA A 59 -4.26 -6.81 28.04
C ALA A 59 -2.85 -6.26 27.73
N HIS A 60 -1.82 -7.05 28.03
CA HIS A 60 -0.44 -6.75 27.65
C HIS A 60 -0.01 -7.64 26.47
N ILE A 61 0.44 -7.02 25.38
CA ILE A 61 0.88 -7.76 24.18
C ILE A 61 2.22 -8.47 24.39
N SER A 62 3.03 -7.96 25.31
CA SER A 62 4.34 -8.48 25.74
C SER A 62 4.58 -8.08 27.19
N CYS A 63 5.34 -8.89 27.94
CA CYS A 63 5.72 -8.58 29.32
C CYS A 63 6.38 -7.19 29.43
N GLY A 64 5.89 -6.33 30.32
CA GLY A 64 6.36 -4.94 30.49
C GLY A 64 5.92 -3.97 29.39
N GLY A 65 5.15 -4.43 28.40
CA GLY A 65 4.69 -3.60 27.28
C GLY A 65 3.51 -2.70 27.64
N PRO A 66 3.23 -1.69 26.78
CA PRO A 66 2.12 -0.78 27.02
C PRO A 66 0.79 -1.55 27.16
N PRO A 67 -0.09 -1.15 28.09
CA PRO A 67 -1.39 -1.76 28.26
C PRO A 67 -2.32 -1.44 27.08
N LEU A 68 -3.19 -2.39 26.75
CA LEU A 68 -4.27 -2.20 25.77
C LEU A 68 -5.60 -2.56 26.44
N SER A 69 -6.48 -1.59 26.62
CA SER A 69 -7.81 -1.77 27.22
C SER A 69 -8.94 -1.73 26.19
N HIS A 70 -8.88 -0.83 25.21
CA HIS A 70 -9.91 -0.70 24.19
C HIS A 70 -9.38 -0.13 22.86
N LEU A 71 -10.08 -0.46 21.77
CA LEU A 71 -9.96 0.20 20.47
C LEU A 71 -11.38 0.52 19.97
N MET A 72 -11.59 1.75 19.51
CA MET A 72 -12.90 2.22 19.04
C MET A 72 -12.80 2.76 17.62
N PHE A 73 -13.74 2.39 16.77
CA PHE A 73 -13.94 3.03 15.47
C PHE A 73 -15.42 3.15 15.19
N ALA A 74 -15.98 4.36 15.36
CA ALA A 74 -17.42 4.56 15.39
C ALA A 74 -18.08 3.56 16.36
N ASP A 75 -19.03 2.76 15.89
CA ASP A 75 -19.77 1.75 16.65
C ASP A 75 -19.01 0.42 16.82
N ASP A 76 -17.94 0.20 16.05
CA ASP A 76 -17.09 -0.99 16.20
C ASP A 76 -16.16 -0.82 17.41
N LEU A 77 -16.45 -1.58 18.48
CA LEU A 77 -15.72 -1.59 19.75
C LEU A 77 -14.95 -2.91 19.95
N LEU A 78 -13.66 -2.82 20.29
CA LEU A 78 -12.87 -3.94 20.79
C LEU A 78 -12.43 -3.64 22.22
N LEU A 79 -12.76 -4.56 23.13
CA LEU A 79 -12.37 -4.49 24.54
C LEU A 79 -11.34 -5.56 24.84
N PHE A 80 -10.39 -5.22 25.71
CA PHE A 80 -9.25 -6.05 26.06
C PHE A 80 -9.09 -6.08 27.57
N GLY A 81 -8.88 -7.28 28.11
CA GLY A 81 -8.55 -7.44 29.51
C GLY A 81 -8.16 -8.87 29.85
N GLU A 82 -7.85 -9.08 31.12
CA GLU A 82 -7.57 -10.41 31.65
C GLU A 82 -8.81 -11.29 31.52
N ALA A 83 -8.62 -12.54 31.09
CA ALA A 83 -9.73 -13.44 30.82
C ALA A 83 -10.24 -14.10 32.11
N THR A 84 -10.71 -13.30 33.07
CA THR A 84 -11.30 -13.71 34.35
C THR A 84 -12.78 -13.35 34.40
N GLU A 85 -13.53 -14.04 35.26
CA GLU A 85 -14.94 -13.72 35.51
C GLU A 85 -15.09 -12.29 36.05
N ASP A 86 -14.29 -11.91 37.05
CA ASP A 86 -14.32 -10.56 37.63
C ASP A 86 -14.13 -9.47 36.58
N GLN A 87 -13.17 -9.66 35.67
CA GLN A 87 -12.90 -8.70 34.61
C GLN A 87 -14.07 -8.66 33.61
N ALA A 88 -14.62 -9.82 33.23
CA ALA A 88 -15.81 -9.86 32.38
C ALA A 88 -17.01 -9.12 32.99
N ARG A 89 -17.25 -9.27 34.31
CA ARG A 89 -18.27 -8.52 35.04
C ARG A 89 -18.01 -7.02 35.05
N VAL A 90 -16.76 -6.60 35.23
CA VAL A 90 -16.37 -5.18 35.14
C VAL A 90 -16.66 -4.64 33.74
N MET A 91 -16.32 -5.39 32.68
CA MET A 91 -16.61 -4.97 31.30
C MET A 91 -18.11 -4.84 31.04
N GLU A 92 -18.88 -5.84 31.45
CA GLU A 92 -20.33 -5.87 31.30
C GLU A 92 -21.01 -4.70 32.02
N ARG A 93 -20.71 -4.50 33.31
CA ARG A 93 -21.26 -3.37 34.10
C ARG A 93 -20.91 -2.01 33.47
N THR A 94 -19.67 -1.84 33.04
CA THR A 94 -19.23 -0.59 32.38
C THR A 94 -20.04 -0.31 31.12
N LEU A 95 -20.31 -1.35 30.32
CA LEU A 95 -21.11 -1.25 29.12
C LEU A 95 -22.59 -1.01 29.42
N GLU A 96 -23.16 -1.68 30.43
CA GLU A 96 -24.54 -1.48 30.87
C GLU A 96 -24.78 -0.06 31.36
N ASP A 97 -23.90 0.46 32.21
CA ASP A 97 -23.98 1.84 32.71
C ASP A 97 -23.90 2.84 31.57
N PHE A 98 -23.00 2.62 30.61
CA PHE A 98 -22.92 3.44 29.41
C PHE A 98 -24.18 3.34 28.54
N CYS A 99 -24.73 2.15 28.33
CA CYS A 99 -25.97 1.94 27.57
C CYS A 99 -27.16 2.63 28.26
N ARG A 100 -27.23 2.56 29.59
CA ARG A 100 -28.26 3.23 30.41
C ARG A 100 -28.17 4.75 30.27
N ALA A 101 -26.96 5.32 30.30
CA ALA A 101 -26.74 6.75 30.19
C ALA A 101 -26.92 7.30 28.76
N SER A 102 -26.47 6.57 27.75
CA SER A 102 -26.50 7.01 26.34
C SER A 102 -27.77 6.63 25.59
N GLY A 103 -28.50 5.63 26.06
CA GLY A 103 -29.61 5.01 25.33
C GLY A 103 -29.18 4.11 24.17
N LEU A 104 -27.87 3.88 23.97
CA LEU A 104 -27.34 2.94 22.99
C LEU A 104 -27.57 1.49 23.46
N LYS A 105 -27.54 0.55 22.52
CA LYS A 105 -27.70 -0.88 22.78
C LYS A 105 -26.62 -1.69 22.08
N ILE A 106 -26.11 -2.71 22.77
CA ILE A 106 -25.16 -3.66 22.21
C ILE A 106 -25.91 -4.67 21.33
N ASN A 107 -25.37 -4.94 20.15
CA ASN A 107 -25.86 -6.00 19.29
C ASN A 107 -25.21 -7.34 19.65
N GLN A 108 -25.79 -8.08 20.59
CA GLN A 108 -25.27 -9.37 21.06
C GLN A 108 -25.07 -10.39 19.92
N GLN A 109 -25.90 -10.36 18.88
CA GLN A 109 -25.76 -11.28 17.74
C GLN A 109 -24.52 -11.00 16.88
N LYS A 110 -24.06 -9.74 16.84
CA LYS A 110 -22.84 -9.33 16.14
C LYS A 110 -21.61 -9.39 17.05
N SER A 111 -21.80 -9.22 18.35
CA SER A 111 -20.74 -9.30 19.35
C SER A 111 -20.16 -10.70 19.42
N LYS A 112 -18.84 -10.75 19.65
CA LYS A 112 -18.07 -11.99 19.79
C LYS A 112 -16.97 -11.73 20.80
N PHE A 113 -16.64 -12.73 21.60
CA PHE A 113 -15.42 -12.70 22.39
C PHE A 113 -14.44 -13.76 21.91
N VAL A 114 -13.15 -13.48 22.09
CA VAL A 114 -12.05 -14.36 21.71
C VAL A 114 -11.08 -14.44 22.86
N CYS A 115 -10.67 -15.66 23.19
CA CYS A 115 -9.78 -15.94 24.31
C CYS A 115 -8.44 -16.53 23.85
N SER A 116 -7.43 -16.45 24.74
CA SER A 116 -6.17 -17.16 24.57
C SER A 116 -6.40 -18.67 24.47
N LYS A 117 -5.55 -19.36 23.69
CA LYS A 117 -5.58 -20.82 23.56
C LYS A 117 -5.29 -21.58 24.86
N LYS A 118 -4.77 -20.90 25.88
CA LYS A 118 -4.37 -21.50 27.16
C LYS A 118 -5.51 -21.59 28.19
N ILE A 119 -6.68 -21.05 27.89
CA ILE A 119 -7.82 -21.06 28.84
C ILE A 119 -8.50 -22.43 28.82
N ILE A 120 -8.82 -22.92 30.01
CA ILE A 120 -9.52 -24.20 30.24
C ILE A 120 -10.99 -24.08 29.80
N ASN A 121 -11.58 -25.15 29.29
CA ASN A 121 -12.95 -25.15 28.77
C ASN A 121 -14.02 -24.74 29.80
N SER A 122 -13.91 -25.16 31.06
CA SER A 122 -14.84 -24.76 32.12
C SER A 122 -14.97 -23.24 32.25
N ARG A 123 -13.83 -22.55 32.28
CA ARG A 123 -13.78 -21.07 32.34
C ARG A 123 -14.28 -20.40 31.07
N LEU A 124 -14.21 -21.07 29.93
CA LEU A 124 -14.80 -20.55 28.69
C LEU A 124 -16.32 -20.62 28.75
N GLU A 125 -16.88 -21.73 29.23
CA GLU A 125 -18.33 -21.91 29.41
C GLU A 125 -18.88 -20.91 30.43
N GLU A 126 -18.17 -20.68 31.55
CA GLU A 126 -18.51 -19.64 32.52
C GLU A 126 -18.58 -18.25 31.87
N LEU A 127 -17.58 -17.88 31.06
CA LEU A 127 -17.55 -16.59 30.36
C LEU A 127 -18.65 -16.49 29.28
N GLU A 128 -18.96 -17.57 28.57
CA GLU A 128 -20.06 -17.61 27.59
C GLU A 128 -21.42 -17.39 28.27
N ASN A 129 -21.65 -18.06 29.39
CA ASN A 129 -22.87 -17.94 30.17
C ASN A 129 -23.02 -16.54 30.78
N LEU A 130 -21.92 -15.96 31.28
CA LEU A 130 -21.91 -14.65 31.88
C LEU A 130 -22.20 -13.55 30.85
N LEU A 131 -21.48 -13.54 29.73
CA LEU A 131 -21.57 -12.47 28.74
C LEU A 131 -22.80 -12.62 27.81
N GLY A 132 -23.41 -13.81 27.74
CA GLY A 132 -24.44 -14.13 26.75
C GLY A 132 -23.95 -14.04 25.30
N ILE A 133 -22.64 -14.10 25.08
CA ILE A 133 -21.98 -13.98 23.77
C ILE A 133 -21.27 -15.30 23.47
N LYS A 134 -21.43 -15.84 22.26
CA LYS A 134 -20.72 -17.07 21.87
C LYS A 134 -19.23 -16.80 21.65
N LYS A 135 -18.39 -17.72 22.13
CA LYS A 135 -16.96 -17.75 21.83
C LYS A 135 -16.75 -17.87 20.32
N ALA A 136 -15.82 -17.07 19.81
CA ALA A 136 -15.35 -17.20 18.44
C ALA A 136 -13.88 -17.62 18.39
N ASN A 137 -13.52 -18.41 17.36
CA ASN A 137 -12.12 -18.76 17.08
C ASN A 137 -11.31 -17.55 16.60
N SER A 138 -11.99 -16.54 16.04
CA SER A 138 -11.39 -15.27 15.63
C SER A 138 -12.46 -14.18 15.58
N VAL A 139 -12.04 -12.93 15.73
CA VAL A 139 -12.89 -11.74 15.50
C VAL A 139 -13.38 -11.70 14.04
N GLY A 140 -12.63 -12.31 13.11
CA GLY A 140 -12.97 -12.39 11.71
C GLY A 140 -12.64 -11.10 10.97
N LYS A 141 -13.64 -10.52 10.29
CA LYS A 141 -13.47 -9.29 9.50
C LYS A 141 -13.73 -8.06 10.38
N TYR A 142 -12.71 -7.24 10.59
CA TYR A 142 -12.77 -5.99 11.34
C TYR A 142 -12.34 -4.83 10.46
N LEU A 143 -13.15 -3.77 10.36
CA LEU A 143 -12.91 -2.60 9.50
C LEU A 143 -12.58 -2.91 8.04
N GLY A 144 -13.08 -4.04 7.53
CA GLY A 144 -12.79 -4.45 6.15
C GLY A 144 -11.56 -5.34 5.97
N HIS A 145 -10.76 -5.57 7.02
CA HIS A 145 -9.63 -6.49 7.06
C HIS A 145 -9.98 -7.82 7.73
N ILE A 146 -9.39 -8.92 7.27
CA ILE A 146 -9.42 -10.18 8.02
C ILE A 146 -8.28 -10.14 9.03
N LEU A 147 -8.59 -10.28 10.32
CA LEU A 147 -7.57 -10.36 11.37
C LEU A 147 -6.89 -11.73 11.31
N ILE A 148 -5.78 -11.81 10.58
CA ILE A 148 -5.05 -13.06 10.37
C ILE A 148 -4.36 -13.48 11.67
N SER A 149 -4.78 -14.64 12.19
CA SER A 149 -4.09 -15.31 13.29
C SER A 149 -3.19 -16.41 12.73
N GLY A 150 -1.88 -16.33 12.99
CA GLY A 150 -0.89 -17.32 12.52
C GLY A 150 -0.36 -17.07 11.11
N ARG A 151 -0.26 -18.13 10.30
CA ARG A 151 0.32 -18.07 8.95
C ARG A 151 -0.75 -17.66 7.94
N ALA A 152 -0.53 -16.54 7.26
CA ALA A 152 -1.42 -16.14 6.18
C ALA A 152 -1.32 -17.10 4.99
N THR A 153 -2.47 -17.38 4.40
CA THR A 153 -2.66 -18.23 3.23
C THR A 153 -3.28 -17.42 2.09
N ASN A 154 -3.33 -18.01 0.89
CA ASN A 154 -4.01 -17.35 -0.24
C ASN A 154 -5.52 -17.16 0.01
N LYS A 155 -6.15 -18.03 0.81
CA LYS A 155 -7.58 -17.96 1.13
C LYS A 155 -7.93 -16.68 1.90
N ASP A 156 -7.03 -16.24 2.78
CA ASP A 156 -7.20 -15.01 3.57
C ASP A 156 -7.32 -13.76 2.69
N PHE A 157 -6.77 -13.79 1.47
CA PHE A 157 -6.81 -12.66 0.52
C PHE A 157 -7.77 -12.87 -0.65
N GLU A 158 -8.51 -13.97 -0.68
CA GLU A 158 -9.45 -14.27 -1.75
C GLU A 158 -10.56 -13.23 -1.84
N HIS A 159 -11.01 -12.71 -0.69
CA HIS A 159 -11.98 -11.62 -0.62
C HIS A 159 -11.55 -10.37 -1.39
N VAL A 160 -10.25 -10.04 -1.42
CA VAL A 160 -9.70 -8.91 -2.16
C VAL A 160 -9.84 -9.14 -3.67
N THR A 161 -9.46 -10.34 -4.10
CA THR A 161 -9.54 -10.75 -5.50
C THR A 161 -11.00 -10.79 -5.97
N ASN A 162 -11.91 -11.26 -5.14
CA ASN A 162 -13.34 -11.31 -5.41
C ASN A 162 -13.96 -9.91 -5.54
N LYS A 163 -13.55 -8.93 -4.71
CA LYS A 163 -13.96 -7.52 -4.87
C LYS A 163 -13.55 -6.96 -6.24
N VAL A 164 -12.31 -7.20 -6.65
CA VAL A 164 -11.81 -6.77 -7.98
C VAL A 164 -12.59 -7.45 -9.10
N ARG A 165 -12.83 -8.78 -8.99
CA ARG A 165 -13.59 -9.54 -9.99
C ARG A 165 -15.03 -9.03 -10.13
N SER A 166 -15.71 -8.79 -9.00
CA SER A 166 -17.08 -8.25 -8.99
C SER A 166 -17.16 -6.88 -9.67
N ARG A 167 -16.20 -5.99 -9.39
CA ARG A 167 -16.13 -4.68 -10.06
C ARG A 167 -15.88 -4.80 -11.56
N ILE A 168 -14.92 -5.64 -11.97
CA ILE A 168 -14.66 -5.91 -13.40
C ILE A 168 -15.91 -6.46 -14.09
N ALA A 169 -16.62 -7.41 -13.47
CA ALA A 169 -17.85 -8.00 -14.02
C ALA A 169 -18.94 -6.93 -14.23
N SER A 170 -19.11 -6.00 -13.27
CA SER A 170 -20.07 -4.90 -13.39
C SER A 170 -19.78 -3.96 -14.57
N TRP A 171 -18.51 -3.82 -14.96
CA TRP A 171 -18.11 -2.97 -16.08
C TRP A 171 -18.10 -3.68 -17.42
N LYS A 172 -17.93 -5.01 -17.46
CA LYS A 172 -18.09 -5.77 -18.71
C LYS A 172 -19.46 -5.59 -19.35
N ARG A 173 -20.49 -5.27 -18.55
CA ARG A 173 -21.83 -4.93 -19.04
C ARG A 173 -21.92 -3.55 -19.72
N LYS A 174 -20.91 -2.69 -19.56
CA LYS A 174 -20.83 -1.36 -20.17
C LYS A 174 -19.87 -1.46 -21.36
N LEU A 175 -20.32 -1.12 -22.57
CA LEU A 175 -19.54 -1.18 -23.81
C LEU A 175 -18.34 -0.21 -23.78
N LEU A 176 -17.26 -0.59 -23.10
CA LEU A 176 -16.12 0.27 -22.82
C LEU A 176 -14.99 0.04 -23.82
N ASN A 177 -14.55 1.13 -24.46
CA ASN A 177 -13.32 1.12 -25.26
C ASN A 177 -12.06 0.91 -24.38
N ARG A 178 -10.94 0.53 -25.01
CA ARG A 178 -9.68 0.20 -24.32
C ARG A 178 -9.17 1.34 -23.41
N ALA A 179 -9.27 2.59 -23.85
CA ALA A 179 -8.84 3.74 -23.05
C ALA A 179 -9.69 3.91 -21.78
N GLY A 180 -11.00 3.66 -21.86
CA GLY A 180 -11.90 3.63 -20.71
C GLY A 180 -11.54 2.53 -19.71
N ARG A 181 -11.22 1.32 -20.20
CA ARG A 181 -10.80 0.20 -19.35
C ARG A 181 -9.47 0.49 -18.63
N ILE A 182 -8.49 1.05 -19.33
CA ILE A 182 -7.22 1.48 -18.72
C ILE A 182 -7.49 2.53 -17.63
N CYS A 183 -8.37 3.48 -17.89
CA CYS A 183 -8.75 4.51 -16.92
C CYS A 183 -9.34 3.89 -15.64
N LEU A 184 -10.31 2.97 -15.78
CA LEU A 184 -10.94 2.29 -14.64
C LEU A 184 -9.99 1.36 -13.89
N ALA A 185 -9.12 0.65 -14.60
CA ALA A 185 -8.10 -0.19 -13.98
C ALA A 185 -7.17 0.65 -13.09
N LYS A 186 -6.76 1.82 -13.58
CA LYS A 186 -5.89 2.74 -12.85
C LYS A 186 -6.58 3.42 -11.66
N SER A 187 -7.81 3.90 -11.83
CA SER A 187 -8.48 4.69 -10.78
C SER A 187 -9.19 3.84 -9.73
N VAL A 188 -9.76 2.69 -10.12
CA VAL A 188 -10.61 1.92 -9.22
C VAL A 188 -9.93 0.65 -8.72
N ILE A 189 -9.33 -0.16 -9.59
CA ILE A 189 -8.73 -1.42 -9.15
C ILE A 189 -7.58 -1.15 -8.18
N THR A 190 -6.71 -0.20 -8.51
CA THR A 190 -5.62 0.20 -7.60
C THR A 190 -6.16 0.63 -6.24
N SER A 191 -7.20 1.47 -6.21
CA SER A 191 -7.78 2.02 -4.97
C SER A 191 -8.40 0.94 -4.06
N ILE A 192 -9.05 -0.08 -4.63
CA ILE A 192 -9.61 -1.21 -3.87
C ILE A 192 -8.52 -1.97 -3.12
N LEU A 193 -7.32 -2.05 -3.69
CA LEU A 193 -6.21 -2.83 -3.15
C LEU A 193 -5.40 -2.06 -2.10
N VAL A 194 -5.43 -0.73 -2.13
CA VAL A 194 -4.59 0.13 -1.27
C VAL A 194 -4.72 -0.26 0.20
N TYR A 195 -5.95 -0.40 0.69
CA TYR A 195 -6.21 -0.64 2.10
C TYR A 195 -5.55 -1.96 2.57
N THR A 196 -5.79 -3.07 1.88
CA THR A 196 -5.17 -4.37 2.23
C THR A 196 -3.66 -4.38 2.03
N MET A 197 -3.16 -3.80 0.93
CA MET A 197 -1.74 -3.76 0.62
C MET A 197 -0.92 -2.87 1.57
N GLN A 198 -1.56 -1.93 2.27
CA GLN A 198 -0.89 -1.11 3.29
C GLN A 198 -0.62 -1.87 4.59
N ALA A 199 -1.40 -2.90 4.89
CA ALA A 199 -1.31 -3.65 6.15
C ALA A 199 -0.55 -4.97 5.99
N TYR A 200 -0.63 -5.60 4.81
CA TYR A 200 -0.19 -6.98 4.61
C TYR A 200 0.68 -7.15 3.37
N TRP A 201 1.70 -7.99 3.48
CA TRP A 201 2.47 -8.48 2.35
C TRP A 201 1.66 -9.57 1.66
N LEU A 202 1.06 -9.27 0.51
CA LEU A 202 0.24 -10.26 -0.18
C LEU A 202 1.11 -11.42 -0.68
N PRO A 203 0.61 -12.68 -0.64
CA PRO A 203 1.28 -13.81 -1.28
C PRO A 203 1.50 -13.54 -2.78
N GLN A 204 2.62 -14.03 -3.34
CA GLN A 204 2.96 -13.77 -4.74
C GLN A 204 1.86 -14.21 -5.71
N ARG A 205 1.28 -15.39 -5.49
CA ARG A 205 0.13 -15.90 -6.26
C ARG A 205 -1.07 -14.94 -6.27
N THR A 206 -1.31 -14.23 -5.17
CA THR A 206 -2.39 -13.23 -5.10
C THR A 206 -2.04 -12.01 -5.96
N CYS A 207 -0.81 -11.51 -5.88
CA CYS A 207 -0.34 -10.42 -6.76
C CYS A 207 -0.42 -10.80 -8.24
N ASP A 208 0.03 -12.00 -8.61
CA ASP A 208 0.00 -12.47 -9.99
C ASP A 208 -1.43 -12.61 -10.51
N HIS A 209 -2.35 -13.10 -9.68
CA HIS A 209 -3.77 -13.20 -10.02
C HIS A 209 -4.40 -11.81 -10.20
N LEU A 210 -4.08 -10.83 -9.34
CA LEU A 210 -4.54 -9.45 -9.50
C LEU A 210 -4.03 -8.82 -10.80
N ASN A 211 -2.73 -8.99 -11.10
CA ASN A 211 -2.13 -8.56 -12.37
C ASN A 211 -2.84 -9.22 -13.57
N GLN A 212 -3.15 -10.52 -13.48
CA GLN A 212 -3.86 -11.25 -14.52
C GLN A 212 -5.29 -10.73 -14.73
N LEU A 213 -6.03 -10.43 -13.67
CA LEU A 213 -7.37 -9.85 -13.76
C LEU A 213 -7.34 -8.48 -14.44
N CYS A 214 -6.42 -7.61 -14.04
CA CYS A 214 -6.20 -6.31 -14.68
C CYS A 214 -5.87 -6.47 -16.16
N ARG A 215 -4.90 -7.33 -16.49
CA ARG A 215 -4.48 -7.60 -17.87
C ARG A 215 -5.65 -8.09 -18.71
N ARG A 216 -6.38 -9.10 -18.26
CA ARG A 216 -7.56 -9.63 -18.97
C ARG A 216 -8.63 -8.56 -19.16
N PHE A 217 -8.88 -7.71 -18.15
CA PHE A 217 -9.85 -6.63 -18.27
C PHE A 217 -9.48 -5.62 -19.38
N ILE A 218 -8.22 -5.19 -19.44
CA ILE A 218 -7.74 -4.21 -20.43
C ILE A 218 -7.81 -4.75 -21.86
N TRP A 219 -7.42 -6.01 -22.05
CA TRP A 219 -7.27 -6.60 -23.37
C TRP A 219 -8.51 -7.33 -23.87
N SER A 220 -9.43 -7.75 -22.98
CA SER A 220 -10.67 -8.44 -23.38
C SER A 220 -11.46 -7.67 -24.42
N LYS A 221 -12.06 -8.40 -25.37
CA LYS A 221 -13.16 -7.89 -26.20
C LYS A 221 -14.47 -8.32 -25.55
N ASP A 222 -15.52 -7.53 -25.74
CA ASP A 222 -16.83 -7.85 -25.16
C ASP A 222 -17.31 -9.22 -25.69
N GLY A 223 -17.68 -10.12 -24.77
CA GLY A 223 -18.18 -11.46 -25.10
C GLY A 223 -17.15 -12.57 -25.32
N THR A 224 -15.83 -12.29 -25.49
CA THR A 224 -14.85 -13.37 -25.76
C THR A 224 -13.98 -13.72 -24.54
N SER A 225 -13.86 -15.02 -24.26
CA SER A 225 -12.99 -15.55 -23.19
C SER A 225 -11.50 -15.39 -23.50
N ARG A 226 -11.13 -15.30 -24.78
CA ARG A 226 -9.76 -15.12 -25.27
C ARG A 226 -9.55 -13.70 -25.78
N SER A 227 -8.44 -13.08 -25.35
CA SER A 227 -7.98 -11.79 -25.86
C SER A 227 -6.47 -11.79 -26.05
N TRP A 228 -6.03 -11.29 -27.20
CA TRP A 228 -4.61 -11.21 -27.53
C TRP A 228 -3.93 -10.06 -26.78
N ASN A 229 -2.85 -10.38 -26.09
CA ASN A 229 -2.07 -9.42 -25.32
C ASN A 229 -0.77 -9.12 -26.08
N PHE A 230 -0.81 -8.15 -26.99
CA PHE A 230 0.33 -7.87 -27.89
C PHE A 230 1.52 -7.13 -27.23
N VAL A 231 1.36 -6.70 -25.99
CA VAL A 231 2.40 -6.01 -25.20
C VAL A 231 2.66 -6.78 -23.92
N ASN A 232 3.95 -6.91 -23.56
CA ASN A 232 4.37 -7.51 -22.31
C ASN A 232 3.83 -6.68 -21.11
N TRP A 233 3.44 -7.37 -20.04
CA TRP A 233 2.90 -6.71 -18.85
C TRP A 233 3.90 -5.74 -18.23
N SER A 234 5.19 -6.07 -18.22
CA SER A 234 6.25 -5.18 -17.73
C SER A 234 6.28 -3.84 -18.47
N GLN A 235 6.07 -3.83 -19.79
CA GLN A 235 5.98 -2.60 -20.57
C GLN A 235 4.67 -1.84 -20.30
N VAL A 236 3.56 -2.54 -20.09
CA VAL A 236 2.27 -1.92 -19.73
C VAL A 236 2.33 -1.20 -18.37
N THR A 237 3.07 -1.77 -17.41
CA THR A 237 3.14 -1.26 -16.03
C THR A 237 4.12 -0.10 -15.83
N LYS A 238 5.01 0.15 -16.80
CA LYS A 238 5.89 1.33 -16.80
C LYS A 238 5.09 2.63 -16.72
N SER A 239 5.74 3.68 -16.24
CA SER A 239 5.17 5.02 -16.30
C SER A 239 4.93 5.47 -17.74
N LYS A 240 4.03 6.45 -17.90
CA LYS A 240 3.73 7.03 -19.21
C LYS A 240 4.95 7.68 -19.87
N ALA A 241 5.86 8.23 -19.05
CA ALA A 241 7.12 8.80 -19.52
C ALA A 241 8.03 7.74 -20.15
N HIS A 242 8.02 6.52 -19.60
CA HIS A 242 8.81 5.38 -20.09
C HIS A 242 8.04 4.47 -21.07
N GLY A 243 7.00 5.00 -21.69
CA GLY A 243 6.23 4.28 -22.71
C GLY A 243 5.31 3.19 -22.20
N GLY A 244 4.94 3.20 -20.92
CA GLY A 244 3.89 2.36 -20.38
C GLY A 244 2.53 3.05 -20.30
N LEU A 245 1.55 2.34 -19.72
CA LEU A 245 0.19 2.86 -19.53
C LEU A 245 -0.03 3.43 -18.13
N GLY A 246 0.98 3.35 -17.26
CA GLY A 246 0.91 3.81 -15.86
C GLY A 246 -0.03 2.97 -15.00
N ILE A 247 -0.10 1.67 -15.29
CA ILE A 247 -0.82 0.68 -14.49
C ILE A 247 0.13 0.13 -13.44
N ARG A 248 -0.31 0.03 -12.19
CA ARG A 248 0.58 -0.41 -11.12
C ARG A 248 0.62 -1.92 -11.02
N GLU A 249 1.83 -2.48 -11.07
CA GLU A 249 2.09 -3.89 -10.78
C GLU A 249 1.85 -4.14 -9.28
N ALA A 250 1.13 -5.24 -8.97
CA ALA A 250 0.61 -5.50 -7.64
C ALA A 250 1.70 -5.69 -6.56
N ARG A 251 2.80 -6.40 -6.84
CA ARG A 251 3.91 -6.62 -5.88
C ARG A 251 4.62 -5.31 -5.55
N ASN A 252 5.03 -4.54 -6.56
CA ASN A 252 5.73 -3.27 -6.39
C ASN A 252 4.83 -2.25 -5.68
N MET A 253 3.53 -2.23 -5.99
CA MET A 253 2.56 -1.40 -5.26
C MET A 253 2.43 -1.83 -3.79
N ASN A 254 2.40 -3.14 -3.51
CA ASN A 254 2.33 -3.64 -2.15
C ASN A 254 3.57 -3.27 -1.33
N ILE A 255 4.78 -3.41 -1.90
CA ILE A 255 6.03 -2.99 -1.24
C ILE A 255 6.01 -1.48 -0.99
N ALA A 256 5.66 -0.66 -1.99
CA ALA A 256 5.62 0.79 -1.85
C ALA A 256 4.56 1.29 -0.83
N LEU A 257 3.46 0.55 -0.65
CA LEU A 257 2.45 0.88 0.36
C LEU A 257 2.90 0.48 1.77
N LEU A 258 3.54 -0.68 1.94
CA LEU A 258 4.15 -1.08 3.20
C LEU A 258 5.28 -0.13 3.60
N GLY A 259 6.05 0.38 2.62
CA GLY A 259 7.06 1.41 2.85
C GLY A 259 6.52 2.71 3.44
N LYS A 260 5.26 3.07 3.16
CA LYS A 260 4.60 4.20 3.83
C LYS A 260 4.43 3.94 5.34
N GLN A 261 4.18 2.70 5.74
CA GLN A 261 4.12 2.33 7.16
C GLN A 261 5.52 2.33 7.79
N ILE A 262 6.55 1.87 7.07
CA ILE A 262 7.94 1.96 7.52
C ILE A 262 8.33 3.43 7.75
N TRP A 263 7.99 4.32 6.83
CA TRP A 263 8.24 5.76 7.01
C TRP A 263 7.53 6.32 8.25
N LYS A 264 6.24 6.02 8.42
CA LYS A 264 5.49 6.43 9.63
C LYS A 264 6.10 5.86 10.91
N TYR A 265 6.61 4.63 10.86
CA TYR A 265 7.28 4.01 11.99
C TYR A 265 8.53 4.80 12.40
N ILE A 266 9.35 5.22 11.43
CA ILE A 266 10.60 5.95 11.69
C ILE A 266 10.30 7.38 12.13
N MET A 267 9.37 8.08 11.46
CA MET A 267 9.08 9.49 11.72
C MET A 267 8.24 9.73 12.98
N ASN A 268 7.34 8.81 13.33
CA ASN A 268 6.35 9.01 14.39
C ASN A 268 6.42 7.90 15.46
N PRO A 269 7.54 7.82 16.22
CA PRO A 269 7.77 6.76 17.21
C PRO A 269 6.70 6.71 18.30
N GLU A 270 6.05 7.85 18.58
CA GLU A 270 5.05 7.99 19.63
C GLU A 270 3.67 7.41 19.26
N THR A 271 3.45 7.04 18.00
CA THR A 271 2.17 6.49 17.57
C THR A 271 1.91 5.15 18.29
N PRO A 272 0.70 4.88 18.84
CA PRO A 272 0.46 3.70 19.68
C PRO A 272 0.91 2.38 19.05
N TRP A 273 0.54 2.11 17.78
CA TRP A 273 0.94 0.88 17.10
C TRP A 273 2.47 0.75 16.93
N VAL A 274 3.19 1.87 16.79
CA VAL A 274 4.65 1.90 16.72
C VAL A 274 5.25 1.52 18.06
N LYS A 275 4.74 2.10 19.16
CA LYS A 275 5.13 1.72 20.54
C LYS A 275 4.92 0.23 20.79
N PHE A 276 3.76 -0.31 20.44
CA PHE A 276 3.45 -1.74 20.59
C PHE A 276 4.43 -2.63 19.81
N LEU A 277 4.70 -2.31 18.54
CA LEU A 277 5.63 -3.11 17.73
C LEU A 277 7.08 -2.97 18.19
N LYS A 278 7.53 -1.76 18.53
CA LYS A 278 8.88 -1.49 19.04
C LYS A 278 9.13 -2.28 20.31
N HIS A 279 8.21 -2.20 21.26
CA HIS A 279 8.30 -2.92 22.53
C HIS A 279 8.28 -4.45 22.32
N LYS A 280 7.35 -4.95 21.50
CA LYS A 280 7.18 -6.39 21.28
C LYS A 280 8.36 -7.04 20.55
N TYR A 281 8.94 -6.35 19.57
CA TYR A 281 9.84 -6.97 18.60
C TYR A 281 11.26 -6.44 18.60
N LEU A 282 11.49 -5.18 18.97
CA LEU A 282 12.76 -4.53 18.72
C LEU A 282 13.64 -4.37 19.96
N LYS A 283 13.08 -4.25 21.18
CA LYS A 283 13.86 -4.16 22.44
C LYS A 283 15.12 -3.27 22.29
N SER A 284 14.94 -2.06 21.75
CA SER A 284 15.97 -1.04 21.43
C SER A 284 16.68 -1.15 20.07
N ASN A 285 16.47 -2.21 19.30
CA ASN A 285 16.98 -2.29 17.93
C ASN A 285 16.19 -1.41 16.95
N SER A 286 16.81 -1.12 15.81
CA SER A 286 16.17 -0.44 14.69
C SER A 286 15.25 -1.34 13.89
N ILE A 287 14.30 -0.73 13.19
CA ILE A 287 13.47 -1.45 12.22
C ILE A 287 14.27 -1.87 10.98
N LEU A 288 15.36 -1.18 10.66
CA LEU A 288 16.17 -1.40 9.46
C LEU A 288 17.12 -2.60 9.61
N THR A 289 17.44 -3.01 10.83
CA THR A 289 18.34 -4.14 11.09
C THR A 289 17.70 -5.49 10.80
N PRO A 290 18.46 -6.46 10.28
CA PRO A 290 17.99 -7.84 10.22
C PRO A 290 17.85 -8.39 11.65
N LEU A 291 16.64 -8.80 12.02
CA LEU A 291 16.34 -9.35 13.35
C LEU A 291 15.53 -10.63 13.21
N THR A 292 16.06 -11.70 13.81
CA THR A 292 15.37 -12.99 13.88
C THR A 292 14.47 -13.02 15.10
N ILE A 293 13.16 -13.01 14.87
CA ILE A 293 12.16 -13.03 15.93
C ILE A 293 11.44 -14.37 15.93
N LYS A 294 11.32 -14.97 17.12
CA LYS A 294 10.53 -16.19 17.32
C LYS A 294 9.04 -15.85 17.20
N CYS A 295 8.33 -16.56 16.33
CA CYS A 295 6.88 -16.42 16.10
C CYS A 295 6.38 -14.96 15.84
N PRO A 296 6.90 -14.26 14.80
CA PRO A 296 6.44 -12.90 14.52
C PRO A 296 5.01 -12.92 13.94
N SER A 297 4.25 -11.87 14.26
CA SER A 297 2.93 -11.64 13.66
C SER A 297 3.06 -11.45 12.15
N TYR A 298 1.99 -11.73 11.41
CA TYR A 298 2.02 -11.59 9.97
C TYR A 298 2.21 -10.14 9.51
N VAL A 299 1.66 -9.17 10.24
CA VAL A 299 1.88 -7.73 10.01
C VAL A 299 3.37 -7.40 10.15
N TRP A 300 4.02 -7.87 11.21
CA TRP A 300 5.46 -7.65 11.40
C TRP A 300 6.30 -8.28 10.29
N LYS A 301 5.99 -9.52 9.90
CA LYS A 301 6.64 -10.18 8.76
C LYS A 301 6.46 -9.38 7.46
N SER A 302 5.29 -8.77 7.28
CA SER A 302 4.99 -7.95 6.12
C SER A 302 5.85 -6.70 6.06
N ILE A 303 5.96 -6.00 7.19
CA ILE A 303 6.81 -4.82 7.34
C ILE A 303 8.27 -5.20 7.10
N LYS A 304 8.79 -6.25 7.76
CA LYS A 304 10.20 -6.67 7.63
C LYS A 304 10.57 -7.06 6.19
N LYS A 305 9.70 -7.79 5.47
CA LYS A 305 9.93 -8.09 4.05
C LYS A 305 10.00 -6.83 3.19
N ALA A 306 9.18 -5.83 3.48
CA ALA A 306 9.26 -4.55 2.77
C ALA A 306 10.53 -3.76 3.14
N VAL A 307 10.98 -3.82 4.40
CA VAL A 307 12.25 -3.22 4.84
C VAL A 307 13.43 -3.81 4.07
N GLU A 308 13.51 -5.13 3.91
CA GLU A 308 14.61 -5.79 3.19
C GLU A 308 14.81 -5.24 1.77
N VAL A 309 13.71 -4.89 1.10
CA VAL A 309 13.73 -4.29 -0.24
C VAL A 309 14.01 -2.78 -0.17
N LEU A 310 13.36 -2.06 0.76
CA LEU A 310 13.36 -0.60 0.78
C LEU A 310 14.51 0.04 1.56
N LYS A 311 15.26 -0.73 2.36
CA LYS A 311 16.33 -0.19 3.23
C LYS A 311 17.35 0.65 2.47
N TYR A 312 17.68 0.27 1.23
CA TYR A 312 18.64 1.00 0.38
C TYR A 312 18.14 2.35 -0.15
N GLY A 313 16.84 2.65 0.00
CA GLY A 313 16.28 3.96 -0.29
C GLY A 313 16.24 4.89 0.92
N PHE A 314 16.52 4.39 2.13
CA PHE A 314 16.63 5.21 3.33
C PHE A 314 18.10 5.60 3.56
N GLU A 315 18.35 6.88 3.80
CA GLU A 315 19.67 7.42 4.11
C GLU A 315 19.63 8.12 5.47
N PRO A 316 20.73 8.06 6.25
CA PRO A 316 20.87 8.87 7.45
C PRO A 316 20.65 10.36 7.16
N LYS A 317 19.90 11.02 8.04
CA LYS A 317 19.73 12.47 8.08
C LYS A 317 20.03 12.93 9.50
N LEU A 318 21.24 13.44 9.69
CA LEU A 318 21.66 13.97 10.98
C LEU A 318 21.02 15.36 11.21
N GLY A 319 20.39 15.49 12.37
CA GLY A 319 19.90 16.73 12.96
C GLY A 319 20.92 17.21 13.98
N LEU A 320 20.48 17.52 15.20
CA LEU A 320 21.33 18.07 16.25
C LEU A 320 22.47 17.15 16.75
N GLY A 321 22.57 15.92 16.24
CA GLY A 321 23.65 15.00 16.61
C GLY A 321 23.54 14.47 18.05
N ARG A 322 22.33 14.46 18.63
CA ARG A 322 22.09 14.00 20.00
C ARG A 322 22.05 12.49 20.13
N SER A 323 21.95 11.77 19.01
CA SER A 323 22.00 10.33 19.02
C SER A 323 23.32 9.80 19.57
N SER A 324 23.26 8.71 20.34
CA SER A 324 24.46 8.02 20.82
C SER A 324 25.21 7.41 19.64
N VAL A 325 26.53 7.57 19.62
CA VAL A 325 27.40 6.99 18.58
C VAL A 325 27.24 5.47 18.53
N PHE A 326 27.23 4.80 19.70
CA PHE A 326 27.28 3.35 19.80
C PHE A 326 25.93 2.67 20.05
N TYR A 327 25.00 3.32 20.75
CA TYR A 327 23.78 2.68 21.23
C TYR A 327 22.53 2.97 20.41
N GLU A 328 22.57 3.96 19.50
CA GLU A 328 21.47 4.24 18.57
C GLU A 328 21.83 3.88 17.13
N ASP A 329 20.84 3.46 16.35
CA ASP A 329 21.03 3.15 14.94
C ASP A 329 20.81 4.40 14.08
N TRP A 330 21.87 5.18 13.91
CA TRP A 330 21.88 6.35 13.04
C TRP A 330 22.41 6.03 11.63
N LEU A 331 23.01 4.85 11.41
CA LEU A 331 23.53 4.41 10.11
C LEU A 331 22.56 3.54 9.30
N GLY A 332 21.49 3.04 9.92
CA GLY A 332 20.48 2.18 9.29
C GLY A 332 20.89 0.70 9.18
N ASP A 333 21.95 0.34 9.90
CA ASP A 333 22.53 -1.02 9.93
C ASP A 333 22.68 -1.51 11.38
N GLY A 334 21.99 -0.86 12.31
CA GLY A 334 21.97 -1.20 13.74
C GLY A 334 22.97 -0.42 14.57
N PRO A 335 22.78 -0.44 15.92
CA PRO A 335 23.70 0.20 16.85
C PRO A 335 25.13 -0.31 16.64
N LEU A 336 26.12 0.59 16.67
CA LEU A 336 27.51 0.19 16.46
C LEU A 336 28.02 -0.74 17.56
N CYS A 337 27.44 -0.69 18.77
CA CYS A 337 27.79 -1.58 19.88
C CYS A 337 27.61 -3.06 19.55
N THR A 338 26.74 -3.41 18.60
CA THR A 338 26.55 -4.82 18.17
C THR A 338 27.58 -5.27 17.14
N LYS A 339 28.44 -4.36 16.67
CA LYS A 339 29.44 -4.60 15.60
C LYS A 339 30.88 -4.46 16.09
N VAL A 340 31.06 -4.07 17.34
CA VAL A 340 32.36 -3.97 18.01
C VAL A 340 32.42 -4.98 19.15
N PRO A 341 33.61 -5.49 19.51
CA PRO A 341 33.74 -6.45 20.62
C PRO A 341 33.31 -5.88 21.98
N PHE A 342 33.59 -4.59 22.21
CA PHE A 342 33.19 -3.84 23.41
C PHE A 342 33.13 -2.34 23.09
N VAL A 343 32.46 -1.56 23.92
CA VAL A 343 32.46 -0.09 23.88
C VAL A 343 33.27 0.41 25.08
N HIS A 344 34.31 1.21 24.83
CA HIS A 344 35.16 1.76 25.90
C HIS A 344 34.35 2.72 26.78
N ILE A 345 34.62 2.75 28.09
CA ILE A 345 33.82 3.55 29.05
C ILE A 345 33.77 5.03 28.69
N SER A 346 34.89 5.60 28.21
CA SER A 346 35.00 6.98 27.73
C SER A 346 34.08 7.30 26.55
N ASP A 347 33.67 6.29 25.78
CA ASP A 347 32.87 6.49 24.57
C ASP A 347 31.37 6.25 24.79
N THR A 348 30.99 5.76 25.97
CA THR A 348 29.61 5.33 26.25
C THR A 348 28.57 6.45 26.18
N GLN A 349 28.99 7.67 26.52
CA GLN A 349 28.13 8.86 26.53
C GLN A 349 28.34 9.76 25.31
N LEU A 350 29.21 9.37 24.36
CA LEU A 350 29.46 10.17 23.17
C LEU A 350 28.22 10.22 22.27
N SER A 351 27.91 11.44 21.85
CA SER A 351 26.90 11.77 20.85
C SER A 351 27.54 12.02 19.48
N LEU A 352 26.72 12.03 18.43
CA LEU A 352 27.21 12.35 17.08
C LEU A 352 27.76 13.78 16.96
N ALA A 353 27.25 14.71 17.77
CA ALA A 353 27.76 16.07 17.83
C ALA A 353 29.20 16.13 18.36
N ASP A 354 29.59 15.23 19.26
CA ASP A 354 30.94 15.19 19.85
C ASP A 354 32.01 14.71 18.86
N ILE A 355 31.60 13.87 17.90
CA ILE A 355 32.49 13.31 16.86
C ILE A 355 32.38 14.04 15.51
N TRP A 356 31.50 15.04 15.38
CA TRP A 356 31.37 15.89 14.20
C TRP A 356 31.85 17.31 14.52
N VAL A 357 33.12 17.58 14.24
CA VAL A 357 33.80 18.84 14.61
C VAL A 357 34.35 19.52 13.36
N ASN A 358 34.18 20.84 13.23
CA ASN A 358 34.72 21.63 12.11
C ASN A 358 34.33 21.08 10.73
N ASN A 359 33.06 20.66 10.57
CA ASN A 359 32.52 20.05 9.35
C ASN A 359 33.24 18.77 8.90
N LYS A 360 33.86 18.03 9.84
CA LYS A 360 34.51 16.75 9.59
C LYS A 360 34.22 15.76 10.72
N TRP A 361 34.16 14.49 10.35
CA TRP A 361 34.14 13.40 11.33
C TRP A 361 35.51 13.28 11.98
N ASN A 362 35.58 13.42 13.30
CA ASN A 362 36.77 13.19 14.10
C ASN A 362 36.64 11.84 14.81
N LEU A 363 37.13 10.79 14.16
CA LEU A 363 37.06 9.42 14.70
C LEU A 363 38.29 9.06 15.54
N LEU A 364 39.33 9.92 15.56
CA LEU A 364 40.53 9.73 16.36
C LEU A 364 40.27 9.92 17.86
N THR A 365 39.16 10.55 18.23
CA THR A 365 38.72 10.71 19.63
C THR A 365 38.12 9.45 20.23
N LEU A 366 37.77 8.46 19.40
CA LEU A 366 37.19 7.20 19.84
C LEU A 366 38.27 6.30 20.44
N HIS A 367 38.05 5.85 21.66
CA HIS A 367 38.89 4.83 22.31
C HIS A 367 38.47 3.41 21.88
N THR A 368 37.24 3.26 21.40
CA THR A 368 36.67 2.02 20.88
C THR A 368 37.16 1.79 19.45
N ASN A 369 37.85 0.67 19.25
CA ASN A 369 38.35 0.31 17.92
C ASN A 369 37.20 -0.08 16.97
N ILE A 370 36.96 0.74 15.96
CA ILE A 370 36.00 0.46 14.88
C ILE A 370 36.70 -0.12 13.65
N THR A 371 36.01 -0.98 12.91
CA THR A 371 36.58 -1.56 11.68
C THR A 371 36.63 -0.52 10.57
N LYS A 372 37.59 -0.67 9.63
CA LYS A 372 37.73 0.21 8.46
C LYS A 372 36.45 0.32 7.61
N ASP A 373 35.63 -0.73 7.56
CA ASP A 373 34.34 -0.70 6.87
C ASP A 373 33.34 0.25 7.54
N ILE A 374 33.26 0.22 8.88
CA ILE A 374 32.39 1.11 9.66
C ILE A 374 32.88 2.55 9.52
N GLU A 375 34.19 2.77 9.65
CA GLU A 375 34.80 4.10 9.46
C GLU A 375 34.44 4.68 8.08
N GLN A 376 34.62 3.92 7.01
CA GLN A 376 34.26 4.37 5.65
C GLN A 376 32.76 4.66 5.49
N LYS A 377 31.89 3.94 6.19
CA LYS A 377 30.45 4.22 6.19
C LYS A 377 30.15 5.54 6.90
N ILE A 378 30.76 5.79 8.06
CA ILE A 378 30.60 7.04 8.81
C ILE A 378 31.06 8.23 7.96
N LEU A 379 32.24 8.13 7.34
CA LEU A 379 32.79 9.20 6.50
C LEU A 379 31.93 9.56 5.29
N LYS A 380 31.09 8.63 4.81
CA LYS A 380 30.14 8.86 3.70
C LYS A 380 28.85 9.55 4.14
N VAL A 381 28.55 9.60 5.44
CA VAL A 381 27.36 10.28 5.95
C VAL A 381 27.51 11.79 5.79
N LYS A 382 26.57 12.39 5.06
CA LYS A 382 26.52 13.84 4.84
C LYS A 382 25.77 14.50 5.98
N VAL A 383 26.40 15.47 6.62
CA VAL A 383 25.77 16.31 7.64
C VAL A 383 25.34 17.63 6.99
N PRO A 384 24.08 18.08 7.17
CA PRO A 384 23.65 19.37 6.65
C PRO A 384 24.43 20.53 7.32
N PRO A 385 24.69 21.65 6.60
CA PRO A 385 25.43 22.80 7.15
C PRO A 385 24.78 23.41 8.39
N THR A 386 23.46 23.40 8.44
CA THR A 386 22.63 23.79 9.60
C THR A 386 21.78 22.60 10.01
N PRO A 387 22.28 21.75 10.92
CA PRO A 387 21.52 20.62 11.44
C PRO A 387 20.39 21.10 12.34
N VAL A 388 19.16 20.69 12.05
CA VAL A 388 17.97 21.03 12.83
C VAL A 388 17.14 19.77 13.05
N GLY A 389 16.57 19.63 14.25
CA GLY A 389 15.69 18.53 14.62
C GLY A 389 16.44 17.30 15.13
N GLN A 390 15.74 16.16 15.17
CA GLN A 390 16.28 14.89 15.65
C GLN A 390 17.03 14.15 14.53
N ASP A 391 18.03 13.36 14.93
CA ASP A 391 18.73 12.44 14.04
C ASP A 391 17.76 11.35 13.58
N THR A 392 17.62 11.18 12.27
CA THR A 392 16.62 10.27 11.71
C THR A 392 17.05 9.78 10.31
N PHE A 393 16.13 9.24 9.54
CA PHE A 393 16.34 8.83 8.16
C PHE A 393 15.54 9.70 7.20
N ARG A 394 16.11 9.96 6.01
CA ARG A 394 15.40 10.54 4.88
C ARG A 394 15.22 9.51 3.77
N TRP A 395 14.20 9.71 2.95
CA TRP A 395 14.02 8.96 1.71
C TRP A 395 14.85 9.59 0.58
N SER A 396 15.85 8.87 0.08
CA SER A 396 16.84 9.42 -0.87
C SER A 396 16.31 9.65 -2.28
N LYS A 397 15.11 9.13 -2.61
CA LYS A 397 14.53 9.22 -3.96
C LYS A 397 13.59 10.41 -4.13
N THR A 398 13.69 11.40 -3.26
CA THR A 398 12.93 12.66 -3.28
C THR A 398 13.79 13.80 -2.79
N ILE A 399 13.67 14.97 -3.40
CA ILE A 399 14.42 16.18 -3.01
C ILE A 399 14.05 16.62 -1.58
N SER A 400 12.78 16.52 -1.19
CA SER A 400 12.32 16.85 0.18
C SER A 400 12.86 15.88 1.25
N GLY A 401 13.38 14.72 0.84
CA GLY A 401 13.71 13.62 1.74
C GLY A 401 12.48 12.89 2.31
N GLU A 402 11.26 13.20 1.85
CA GLU A 402 10.03 12.56 2.34
C GLU A 402 9.63 11.33 1.54
N TYR A 403 9.23 10.28 2.25
CA TYR A 403 8.72 9.09 1.60
C TYR A 403 7.35 9.34 0.95
N THR A 404 7.24 9.04 -0.34
CA THR A 404 5.95 8.91 -1.02
C THR A 404 5.82 7.53 -1.65
N THR A 405 4.61 6.97 -1.62
CA THR A 405 4.34 5.70 -2.30
C THR A 405 4.65 5.80 -3.80
N SER A 406 4.52 6.98 -4.41
CA SER A 406 4.84 7.17 -5.83
C SER A 406 6.35 7.12 -6.10
N SER A 407 7.16 7.82 -5.29
CA SER A 407 8.62 7.82 -5.47
C SER A 407 9.21 6.44 -5.22
N ALA A 408 8.75 5.73 -4.19
CA ALA A 408 9.17 4.36 -3.94
C ALA A 408 8.72 3.39 -5.04
N TYR A 409 7.50 3.51 -5.56
CA TYR A 409 7.05 2.67 -6.68
C TYR A 409 7.89 2.91 -7.94
N ASN A 410 8.21 4.16 -8.27
CA ASN A 410 9.03 4.48 -9.43
C ASN A 410 10.47 3.94 -9.27
N TRP A 411 11.04 4.04 -8.06
CA TRP A 411 12.34 3.46 -7.76
C TRP A 411 12.35 1.93 -7.93
N LEU A 412 11.32 1.23 -7.44
CA LEU A 412 11.16 -0.23 -7.60
C LEU A 412 10.97 -0.68 -9.06
N GLN A 413 10.53 0.23 -9.94
CA GLN A 413 10.42 -0.06 -11.39
C GLN A 413 11.73 0.15 -12.15
N GLY A 414 12.75 0.78 -11.53
CA GLY A 414 13.94 1.24 -12.23
C GLY A 414 13.69 2.47 -13.12
N ASP A 415 12.51 3.11 -13.03
CA ASP A 415 12.13 4.27 -13.84
C ASP A 415 12.99 5.53 -13.52
N LEU A 416 13.81 5.49 -12.46
CA LEU A 416 14.72 6.59 -12.10
C LEU A 416 16.10 6.48 -12.76
N GLU A 417 16.42 5.34 -13.38
CA GLU A 417 17.76 5.07 -13.93
C GLU A 417 17.87 5.42 -15.42
N PHE A 418 16.75 5.59 -16.12
CA PHE A 418 16.71 5.84 -17.55
C PHE A 418 16.04 7.17 -17.89
N TYR A 419 16.59 7.90 -18.86
CA TYR A 419 15.93 9.09 -19.38
C TYR A 419 14.76 8.70 -20.28
N PRO A 420 13.55 9.22 -20.05
CA PRO A 420 12.39 8.90 -20.86
C PRO A 420 12.53 9.48 -22.26
N HIS A 421 12.24 8.67 -23.29
CA HIS A 421 12.28 9.14 -24.68
C HIS A 421 11.25 10.27 -24.90
N PRO A 422 11.63 11.43 -25.50
CA PRO A 422 10.74 12.61 -25.64
C PRO A 422 9.41 12.32 -26.34
N ILE A 423 9.39 11.37 -27.27
CA ILE A 423 8.19 10.96 -28.03
C ILE A 423 7.00 10.59 -27.13
N TRP A 424 7.26 9.99 -25.96
CA TRP A 424 6.19 9.60 -25.06
C TRP A 424 5.52 10.82 -24.45
N LYS A 425 6.30 11.82 -24.07
CA LYS A 425 5.77 13.10 -23.56
C LYS A 425 4.90 13.77 -24.63
N GLN A 426 5.39 13.84 -25.87
CA GLN A 426 4.66 14.41 -27.00
C GLN A 426 3.30 13.72 -27.21
N ILE A 427 3.26 12.38 -27.31
CA ILE A 427 2.01 11.62 -27.52
C ILE A 427 0.98 11.87 -26.42
N TRP A 428 1.41 11.93 -25.16
CA TRP A 428 0.48 12.12 -24.06
C TRP A 428 -0.03 13.56 -23.94
N GLN A 429 0.68 14.53 -24.52
CA GLN A 429 0.34 15.95 -24.60
C GLN A 429 -0.53 16.32 -25.80
N LEU A 430 -0.63 15.47 -26.84
CA LEU A 430 -1.49 15.71 -28.00
C LEU A 430 -2.94 16.03 -27.61
N GLN A 431 -3.52 17.11 -28.17
CA GLN A 431 -4.90 17.54 -27.92
C GLN A 431 -5.93 16.69 -28.69
N ILE A 432 -5.87 15.38 -28.48
CA ILE A 432 -6.74 14.37 -29.10
C ILE A 432 -7.40 13.49 -28.02
N THR A 433 -8.43 12.75 -28.42
CA THR A 433 -9.14 11.84 -27.50
C THR A 433 -8.20 10.79 -26.89
N LYS A 434 -8.47 10.36 -25.65
CA LYS A 434 -7.68 9.31 -24.97
C LYS A 434 -7.62 8.01 -25.77
N LYS A 435 -8.65 7.69 -26.56
CA LYS A 435 -8.70 6.54 -27.47
C LYS A 435 -7.58 6.62 -28.50
N LEU A 436 -7.39 7.79 -29.12
CA LEU A 436 -6.35 8.02 -30.12
C LEU A 436 -4.95 8.01 -29.50
N ARG A 437 -4.76 8.60 -28.31
CA ARG A 437 -3.46 8.50 -27.60
C ARG A 437 -3.05 7.06 -27.31
N VAL A 438 -4.00 6.21 -26.88
CA VAL A 438 -3.75 4.78 -26.65
C VAL A 438 -3.48 4.03 -27.97
N PHE A 439 -4.07 4.49 -29.08
CA PHE A 439 -3.78 3.97 -30.41
C PHE A 439 -2.34 4.30 -30.84
N CYS A 440 -1.90 5.57 -30.72
CA CYS A 440 -0.50 5.97 -30.94
C CYS A 440 0.48 5.18 -30.07
N TRP A 441 0.14 5.00 -28.78
CA TRP A 441 0.92 4.14 -27.89
C TRP A 441 1.02 2.69 -28.38
N SER A 442 -0.06 2.16 -28.97
CA SER A 442 -0.08 0.81 -29.54
C SER A 442 0.77 0.71 -30.81
N ILE A 443 0.83 1.77 -31.62
CA ILE A 443 1.70 1.86 -32.80
C ILE A 443 3.16 1.75 -32.37
N LEU A 444 3.61 2.62 -31.45
CA LEU A 444 5.01 2.65 -31.00
C LEU A 444 5.46 1.36 -30.29
N ASN A 445 4.52 0.60 -29.71
CA ASN A 445 4.82 -0.69 -29.09
C ASN A 445 4.67 -1.89 -30.04
N ASN A 446 4.47 -1.67 -31.35
CA ASN A 446 4.20 -2.72 -32.33
C ASN A 446 3.09 -3.69 -31.87
N ALA A 447 1.99 -3.10 -31.37
CA ALA A 447 0.91 -3.79 -30.68
C ALA A 447 -0.40 -3.87 -31.49
N LEU A 448 -0.38 -3.44 -32.75
CA LEU A 448 -1.50 -3.61 -33.66
C LEU A 448 -1.54 -5.05 -34.21
N PRO A 449 -2.72 -5.61 -34.49
CA PRO A 449 -2.88 -6.98 -34.98
C PRO A 449 -2.54 -7.09 -36.48
N THR A 450 -1.33 -6.70 -36.86
CA THR A 450 -0.83 -6.84 -38.22
C THR A 450 -0.50 -8.30 -38.53
N ASN A 451 -0.38 -8.68 -39.81
CA ASN A 451 -0.15 -10.10 -40.14
C ASN A 451 1.22 -10.57 -39.68
N SER A 452 2.26 -9.73 -39.78
CA SER A 452 3.57 -10.01 -39.17
C SER A 452 3.47 -10.23 -37.65
N LYS A 453 2.70 -9.40 -36.93
CA LYS A 453 2.50 -9.57 -35.48
C LYS A 453 1.69 -10.83 -35.14
N ARG A 454 0.71 -11.18 -35.97
CA ARG A 454 -0.11 -12.39 -35.83
C ARG A 454 0.73 -13.65 -36.05
N LYS A 455 1.58 -13.71 -37.07
CA LYS A 455 2.49 -14.85 -37.28
C LYS A 455 3.53 -14.97 -36.15
N ALA A 456 4.14 -13.86 -35.74
CA ALA A 456 5.06 -13.83 -34.60
C ALA A 456 4.39 -14.27 -33.27
N SER A 457 3.06 -14.20 -33.19
CA SER A 457 2.27 -14.67 -32.04
C SER A 457 1.61 -16.05 -32.27
N HIS A 458 1.97 -16.75 -33.35
CA HIS A 458 1.38 -18.03 -33.78
C HIS A 458 -0.15 -18.01 -33.99
N LEU A 459 -0.70 -16.88 -34.44
CA LEU A 459 -2.13 -16.66 -34.71
C LEU A 459 -2.49 -16.67 -36.22
N SER A 460 -1.49 -16.80 -37.08
CA SER A 460 -1.61 -16.81 -38.54
C SER A 460 -0.36 -17.44 -39.15
N ILE A 461 -0.49 -18.08 -40.31
CA ILE A 461 0.65 -18.59 -41.10
C ILE A 461 1.14 -17.51 -42.08
N LEU A 462 0.23 -16.65 -42.54
CA LEU A 462 0.51 -15.61 -43.53
C LEU A 462 0.99 -14.30 -42.89
N GLU A 463 2.03 -13.70 -43.47
CA GLU A 463 2.51 -12.33 -43.15
C GLU A 463 2.10 -11.30 -44.19
N SER A 464 1.66 -11.77 -45.36
CA SER A 464 1.40 -10.93 -46.52
C SER A 464 0.28 -9.93 -46.28
N CYS A 465 0.33 -8.81 -46.99
CA CYS A 465 -0.69 -7.78 -46.92
C CYS A 465 -1.89 -8.18 -47.82
N PRO A 466 -3.10 -8.36 -47.29
CA PRO A 466 -4.26 -8.75 -48.10
C PRO A 466 -4.76 -7.63 -49.03
N ARG A 467 -4.23 -6.41 -48.90
CA ARG A 467 -4.65 -5.25 -49.71
C ARG A 467 -3.77 -5.00 -50.94
N CYS A 468 -2.50 -5.39 -50.87
CA CYS A 468 -1.51 -5.08 -51.91
C CYS A 468 -0.53 -6.23 -52.18
N SER A 469 -0.77 -7.39 -51.57
CA SER A 469 0.02 -8.62 -51.74
C SER A 469 1.51 -8.52 -51.38
N ALA A 470 1.96 -7.43 -50.76
CA ALA A 470 3.31 -7.31 -50.22
C ALA A 470 3.63 -8.46 -49.24
N THR A 471 4.89 -8.89 -49.21
CA THR A 471 5.37 -10.08 -48.47
C THR A 471 5.18 -9.95 -46.96
N THR A 472 5.31 -8.75 -46.40
CA THR A 472 5.13 -8.47 -44.98
C THR A 472 4.18 -7.30 -44.75
N LYS A 473 3.23 -7.47 -43.82
CA LYS A 473 2.38 -6.41 -43.30
C LYS A 473 2.74 -6.17 -41.84
N ASP A 474 3.67 -5.25 -41.62
CA ASP A 474 3.97 -4.67 -40.32
C ASP A 474 3.12 -3.42 -40.04
N VAL A 475 3.40 -2.72 -38.94
CA VAL A 475 2.63 -1.54 -38.52
C VAL A 475 2.84 -0.36 -39.47
N ILE A 476 4.08 -0.13 -39.88
CA ILE A 476 4.45 0.99 -40.76
C ILE A 476 3.87 0.75 -42.16
N HIS A 477 3.98 -0.46 -42.69
CA HIS A 477 3.33 -0.83 -43.94
C HIS A 477 1.81 -0.67 -43.85
N ALA A 478 1.17 -1.14 -42.78
CA ALA A 478 -0.28 -1.03 -42.65
C ALA A 478 -0.77 0.42 -42.63
N LEU A 479 -0.01 1.34 -42.04
CA LEU A 479 -0.40 2.74 -41.84
C LEU A 479 0.13 3.70 -42.91
N ARG A 480 1.35 3.50 -43.42
CA ARG A 480 2.08 4.43 -44.30
C ARG A 480 2.41 3.82 -45.66
N ASP A 481 3.05 2.65 -45.71
CA ASP A 481 3.70 2.20 -46.95
C ASP A 481 2.80 1.41 -47.89
N CYS A 482 1.68 0.85 -47.41
CA CYS A 482 0.71 0.16 -48.26
C CYS A 482 0.15 1.13 -49.32
N PRO A 483 0.14 0.76 -50.62
CA PRO A 483 -0.36 1.62 -51.69
C PRO A 483 -1.75 2.20 -51.44
N LYS A 484 -2.65 1.39 -50.86
CA LYS A 484 -4.00 1.84 -50.46
C LYS A 484 -4.01 2.83 -49.30
N SER A 485 -3.05 2.73 -48.38
CA SER A 485 -2.89 3.74 -47.32
C SER A 485 -2.30 5.02 -47.89
N LYS A 486 -1.32 4.94 -48.81
CA LYS A 486 -0.75 6.10 -49.51
C LYS A 486 -1.82 6.88 -50.29
N GLU A 487 -2.71 6.18 -50.99
CA GLU A 487 -3.84 6.80 -51.71
C GLU A 487 -4.69 7.68 -50.78
N LEU A 488 -4.99 7.20 -49.56
CA LEU A 488 -5.74 7.96 -48.56
C LEU A 488 -4.97 9.19 -48.08
N TRP A 489 -3.68 9.05 -47.80
CA TRP A 489 -2.86 10.19 -47.36
C TRP A 489 -2.69 11.25 -48.46
N ASN A 490 -2.65 10.83 -49.73
CA ASN A 490 -2.61 11.72 -50.90
C ASN A 490 -3.91 12.52 -51.00
N LYS A 491 -5.06 11.85 -50.84
CA LYS A 491 -6.38 12.51 -50.79
C LYS A 491 -6.52 13.50 -49.62
N LEU A 492 -5.76 13.30 -48.55
CA LEU A 492 -5.72 14.21 -47.40
C LEU A 492 -4.62 15.27 -47.50
N GLU A 493 -3.85 15.31 -48.60
CA GLU A 493 -2.74 16.25 -48.83
C GLU A 493 -1.64 16.21 -47.74
N LEU A 494 -1.47 15.05 -47.08
CA LEU A 494 -0.54 14.91 -45.95
C LEU A 494 0.82 14.29 -46.34
N LEU A 495 0.99 13.77 -47.56
CA LEU A 495 2.20 13.04 -47.95
C LEU A 495 3.42 13.92 -48.22
N GLU A 496 3.22 15.18 -48.60
CA GLU A 496 4.33 16.02 -49.09
C GLU A 496 5.09 16.78 -48.01
N LYS A 497 4.58 16.91 -46.78
CA LYS A 497 5.22 17.81 -45.80
C LYS A 497 6.10 17.18 -44.72
N ASN A 498 5.89 15.95 -44.23
CA ASN A 498 6.71 15.42 -43.10
C ASN A 498 6.66 13.89 -42.83
N LEU A 499 5.91 13.07 -43.57
CA LEU A 499 5.66 11.67 -43.18
C LEU A 499 6.79 10.66 -43.55
N TYR A 500 7.71 11.06 -44.44
CA TYR A 500 8.79 10.22 -44.96
C TYR A 500 10.20 10.66 -44.54
N MET A 501 10.32 11.51 -43.51
CA MET A 501 11.65 11.90 -43.01
C MET A 501 12.35 10.71 -42.33
N ASP A 502 13.42 10.27 -43.00
CA ASP A 502 14.53 9.38 -42.64
C ASP A 502 14.29 8.39 -41.48
N ASP A 503 14.10 7.11 -41.81
CA ASP A 503 13.99 5.99 -40.84
C ASP A 503 15.23 5.88 -39.91
N ARG A 504 16.32 6.62 -40.20
CA ARG A 504 17.54 6.75 -39.37
C ARG A 504 17.34 7.54 -38.07
N GLN A 505 16.32 8.38 -37.94
CA GLN A 505 16.07 9.13 -36.69
C GLN A 505 15.38 8.30 -35.59
N TYR A 506 14.78 7.14 -35.91
CA TYR A 506 14.04 6.31 -34.94
C TYR A 506 14.37 4.80 -35.06
N PRO A 507 15.63 4.38 -34.85
CA PRO A 507 16.10 3.00 -35.09
C PRO A 507 15.39 1.91 -34.25
N HIS A 508 14.71 2.29 -33.17
CA HIS A 508 13.97 1.38 -32.29
C HIS A 508 12.59 0.93 -32.83
N LEU A 509 12.11 1.55 -33.91
CA LEU A 509 10.92 1.05 -34.63
C LEU A 509 11.25 -0.17 -35.50
N GLY A 510 12.53 -0.40 -35.85
CA GLY A 510 12.98 -1.45 -36.76
C GLY A 510 13.70 -2.65 -36.13
N HIS A 511 14.35 -2.54 -34.96
CA HIS A 511 15.20 -3.63 -34.47
C HIS A 511 14.93 -4.02 -33.01
N LYS A 512 14.15 -5.11 -32.85
CA LYS A 512 14.01 -5.89 -31.61
C LYS A 512 14.34 -7.38 -31.82
N TYR A 513 15.25 -7.67 -32.74
CA TYR A 513 15.91 -8.97 -32.81
C TYR A 513 17.42 -8.72 -32.93
N PRO A 514 18.26 -9.43 -32.16
CA PRO A 514 19.70 -9.36 -32.36
C PRO A 514 19.99 -9.87 -33.76
N LYS A 515 20.70 -9.07 -34.56
CA LYS A 515 21.48 -9.63 -35.66
C LYS A 515 22.73 -10.21 -35.00
N THR A 516 22.98 -11.48 -35.31
CA THR A 516 24.14 -12.31 -34.93
C THR A 516 25.43 -11.54 -34.78
#